data_AF-A0AA51DZG9-F1
#
_entry.id   AF-A0AA51DZG9-F1
#
_cell.length_a   1.000
_cell.length_b   1.000
_cell.length_c   1.000
_cell.angle_alpha   90.00
_cell.angle_beta   90.00
_cell.angle_gamma   90.00
#
_symmetry.space_group_name_H-M   'P 1'
#
loop_
_entity.id
_entity.type
_entity.pdbx_description
1 polymer ?
#
loop_
_entity_poly.entity_id
_entity_poly.type
_entity_poly.pdbx_seq_one_letter_code
_entity_poly.pdbx_strand_id
1 'polypeptide(L)'
;MALKNYQYNKILREYDMIQLQNKHDLDIRTEEVYRAIPELKEIDDEVVTCAVSSAKLLLMGDNNSLSPLKKKTEEASAKRASLLAKHGYPEDYLKPTFHCPDCKDTGYIGNEKCHCFKQAIVDIVYSQSNIKTAIVRENFDTFSYEYYAEDYIEPSTRMTPRENIKKVVEVCQNYINQFDKEYNNLLLYGNTGVGKTFLANCIAKELLDKANTVIYLTAFQLFDILEKNKFGKGEDNFEFQNQFDYILDCDLLIIDDLGTELNNSFVNVQLYLCINERFLRRKSTIISTNLSLDNINTIYSERVFSRIASNYTLLKIVGEDIRLKKLF
;
A
#
# COMPACT_ATOMS: atom_id res chain seq x y z
N MET A 1 6.38 -8.27 -18.96
CA MET A 1 5.79 -6.92 -19.16
C MET A 1 5.82 -6.60 -20.64
N ALA A 2 4.90 -5.78 -21.14
CA ALA A 2 5.22 -4.36 -21.19
C ALA A 2 4.00 -3.47 -20.88
N LEU A 3 4.14 -2.62 -19.85
CA LEU A 3 3.44 -1.34 -19.84
C LEU A 3 3.69 -0.65 -21.17
N LYS A 4 2.72 0.12 -21.67
CA LYS A 4 2.99 0.99 -22.82
C LYS A 4 4.14 1.93 -22.44
N ASN A 5 5.06 2.18 -23.36
CA ASN A 5 6.23 3.02 -23.11
C ASN A 5 5.85 4.37 -22.49
N TYR A 6 4.71 4.96 -22.89
CA TYR A 6 4.23 6.21 -22.30
C TYR A 6 3.83 6.07 -20.83
N GLN A 7 3.20 4.96 -20.41
CA GLN A 7 2.80 4.73 -19.01
C GLN A 7 4.02 4.52 -18.14
N TYR A 8 4.96 3.71 -18.62
CA TYR A 8 6.22 3.49 -17.93
C TYR A 8 7.03 4.78 -17.78
N ASN A 9 7.14 5.57 -18.85
CA ASN A 9 7.79 6.88 -18.81
C ASN A 9 7.05 7.88 -17.91
N LYS A 10 5.73 7.76 -17.79
CA LYS A 10 4.94 8.58 -16.86
C LYS A 10 5.36 8.29 -15.40
N ILE A 11 5.46 7.00 -15.03
CA ILE A 11 5.93 6.63 -13.68
C ILE A 11 7.33 7.19 -13.45
N LEU A 12 8.27 6.94 -14.37
CA LEU A 12 9.65 7.43 -14.19
C LEU A 12 9.71 8.95 -14.00
N ARG A 13 8.92 9.73 -14.76
CA ARG A 13 8.83 11.18 -14.56
C ARG A 13 8.30 11.56 -13.19
N GLU A 14 7.35 10.82 -12.63
CA GLU A 14 6.86 11.06 -11.26
C GLU A 14 7.97 10.87 -10.23
N TYR A 15 8.78 9.81 -10.36
CA TYR A 15 9.94 9.60 -9.49
C TYR A 15 11.01 10.69 -9.67
N ASP A 16 11.31 11.10 -10.91
CA ASP A 16 12.24 12.21 -11.18
C ASP A 16 11.76 13.51 -10.54
N MET A 17 10.45 13.80 -10.61
CA MET A 17 9.85 14.97 -9.96
C MET A 17 9.94 14.89 -8.44
N ILE A 18 9.68 13.73 -7.83
CA ILE A 18 9.83 13.53 -6.37
C ILE A 18 11.27 13.78 -5.93
N GLN A 19 12.25 13.21 -6.63
CA GLN A 19 13.67 13.42 -6.31
C GLN A 19 14.06 14.89 -6.44
N LEU A 20 13.62 15.56 -7.51
CA LEU A 20 13.88 16.98 -7.72
C LEU A 20 13.29 17.83 -6.60
N GLN A 21 12.05 17.53 -6.20
CA GLN A 21 11.37 18.23 -5.10
C GLN A 21 12.09 18.02 -3.76
N ASN A 22 12.40 16.77 -3.40
CA ASN A 22 13.13 16.47 -2.16
C ASN A 22 14.50 17.15 -2.11
N LYS A 23 15.20 17.22 -3.24
CA LYS A 23 16.47 17.93 -3.36
C LYS A 23 16.28 19.44 -3.17
N HIS A 24 15.31 20.02 -3.85
CA HIS A 24 14.99 21.43 -3.73
C HIS A 24 14.62 21.81 -2.28
N ASP A 25 13.81 20.99 -1.60
CA ASP A 25 13.42 21.22 -0.21
C ASP A 25 14.59 21.05 0.77
N LEU A 26 15.55 20.17 0.46
CA LEU A 26 16.80 20.06 1.21
C LEU A 26 17.70 21.29 0.98
N ASP A 27 17.81 21.77 -0.25
CA ASP A 27 18.61 22.95 -0.59
C ASP A 27 18.07 24.20 0.14
N ILE A 28 16.74 24.37 0.19
CA ILE A 28 16.09 25.44 0.97
C ILE A 28 16.44 25.35 2.46
N ARG A 29 16.27 24.17 3.07
CA ARG A 29 16.61 23.96 4.50
C ARG A 29 18.09 24.23 4.76
N THR A 30 18.95 23.82 3.84
CA THR A 30 20.39 24.03 3.95
C THR A 30 20.75 25.52 3.87
N GLU A 31 20.17 26.26 2.92
CA GLU A 31 20.36 27.71 2.83
C GLU A 31 19.85 28.44 4.08
N GLU A 32 18.71 28.04 4.61
CA GLU A 32 18.15 28.59 5.85
C GLU A 32 19.14 28.42 7.01
N VAL A 33 19.64 27.19 7.21
CA VAL A 33 20.60 26.90 8.29
C VAL A 33 21.92 27.63 8.06
N TYR A 34 22.42 27.73 6.83
CA TYR A 34 23.66 28.48 6.56
C TYR A 34 23.51 29.99 6.82
N ARG A 35 22.31 30.56 6.63
CA ARG A 35 22.03 31.96 6.99
C ARG A 35 21.94 32.14 8.51
N ALA A 36 21.36 31.17 9.22
CA ALA A 36 21.22 31.21 10.68
C ALA A 36 22.54 30.88 11.41
N ILE A 37 23.35 29.98 10.84
CA ILE A 37 24.58 29.44 11.41
C ILE A 37 25.70 29.51 10.36
N PRO A 38 26.30 30.69 10.13
CA PRO A 38 27.38 30.85 9.14
C PRO A 38 28.59 29.95 9.40
N GLU A 39 28.91 29.67 10.67
CA GLU A 39 29.96 28.74 11.09
C GLU A 39 29.78 27.34 10.48
N LEU A 40 28.52 26.92 10.24
CA LEU A 40 28.24 25.62 9.65
C LEU A 40 28.69 25.54 8.19
N LYS A 41 28.49 26.63 7.45
CA LYS A 41 28.93 26.74 6.06
C LYS A 41 30.46 26.67 5.96
N GLU A 42 31.17 27.32 6.87
CA GLU A 42 32.64 27.28 6.92
C GLU A 42 33.16 25.85 7.14
N ILE A 43 32.52 25.11 8.06
CA ILE A 43 32.85 23.70 8.31
C ILE A 43 32.65 22.85 7.05
N ASP A 44 31.53 23.01 6.35
CA ASP A 44 31.24 22.25 5.13
C ASP A 44 32.19 22.63 3.97
N ASP A 45 32.52 23.91 3.80
CA ASP A 45 33.51 24.39 2.82
C ASP A 45 34.92 23.82 3.10
N GLU A 46 35.32 23.71 4.36
CA GLU A 46 36.57 23.08 4.77
C GLU A 46 36.62 21.58 4.44
N VAL A 47 35.51 20.87 4.62
CA VAL A 47 35.39 19.44 4.27
C VAL A 47 35.50 19.25 2.77
N VAL A 48 34.82 20.09 1.97
CA VAL A 48 34.92 20.06 0.50
C VAL A 48 36.36 20.31 0.05
N THR A 49 37.02 21.30 0.62
CA THR A 49 38.42 21.62 0.32
C THR A 49 39.34 20.43 0.62
N CYS A 50 39.14 19.79 1.78
CA CYS A 50 39.88 18.59 2.16
C CYS A 50 39.62 17.43 1.17
N ALA A 51 38.37 17.21 0.77
CA ALA A 51 38.01 16.15 -0.17
C ALA A 51 38.70 16.31 -1.54
N VAL A 52 38.72 17.54 -2.09
CA VAL A 52 39.41 17.85 -3.35
C VAL A 52 40.92 17.58 -3.22
N SER A 53 41.53 17.97 -2.08
CA SER A 53 42.96 17.73 -1.84
C SER A 53 43.30 16.24 -1.77
N SER A 54 42.48 15.44 -1.07
CA SER A 54 42.65 13.98 -0.99
C SER A 54 42.44 13.29 -2.33
N ALA A 55 41.44 13.71 -3.13
CA ALA A 55 41.21 13.17 -4.47
C ALA A 55 42.42 13.38 -5.40
N LYS A 56 43.04 14.57 -5.32
CA LYS A 56 44.25 14.88 -6.09
C LYS A 56 45.43 13.98 -5.69
N LEU A 57 45.62 13.73 -4.39
CA LEU A 57 46.69 12.86 -3.89
C LEU A 57 46.49 11.39 -4.28
N LEU A 58 45.24 10.90 -4.29
CA LEU A 58 44.92 9.55 -4.79
C LEU A 58 45.29 9.37 -6.26
N LEU A 59 44.97 10.35 -7.10
CA LEU A 59 45.36 10.33 -8.52
C LEU A 59 46.88 10.34 -8.72
N MET A 60 47.63 10.88 -7.75
CA MET A 60 49.10 10.90 -7.72
C MET A 60 49.71 9.61 -7.12
N GLY A 61 48.90 8.61 -6.79
CA GLY A 61 49.36 7.29 -6.35
C GLY A 61 49.57 7.13 -4.84
N ASP A 62 49.14 8.09 -4.02
CA ASP A 62 49.27 7.99 -2.56
C ASP A 62 48.03 7.36 -1.92
N ASN A 63 48.15 6.08 -1.57
CA ASN A 63 47.06 5.27 -1.00
C ASN A 63 46.72 5.61 0.47
N ASN A 64 47.54 6.40 1.18
CA ASN A 64 47.27 6.81 2.58
C ASN A 64 46.54 8.15 2.73
N SER A 65 46.23 8.80 1.60
CA SER A 65 45.66 10.17 1.51
C SER A 65 44.20 10.32 1.98
N LEU A 66 43.52 9.21 2.32
CA LEU A 66 42.14 9.20 2.82
C LEU A 66 42.03 9.35 4.35
N SER A 67 43.11 9.11 5.10
CA SER A 67 43.09 9.22 6.56
C SER A 67 42.81 10.64 7.09
N PRO A 68 43.36 11.73 6.51
CA PRO A 68 43.05 13.08 6.96
C PRO A 68 41.61 13.48 6.64
N LEU A 69 41.09 13.04 5.49
CA LEU A 69 39.72 13.29 5.08
C LEU A 69 38.72 12.64 6.03
N LYS A 70 38.93 11.36 6.39
CA LYS A 70 38.08 10.64 7.36
C LYS A 70 38.01 11.35 8.70
N LYS A 71 39.16 11.75 9.24
CA LYS A 71 39.21 12.46 10.52
C LYS A 71 38.47 13.79 10.44
N LYS A 72 38.66 14.53 9.35
CA LYS A 72 38.00 15.83 9.14
C LYS A 72 36.49 15.71 8.94
N THR A 73 36.00 14.67 8.25
CA THR A 73 34.55 14.41 8.14
C THR A 73 33.92 14.00 9.47
N GLU A 74 34.61 13.21 10.29
CA GLU A 74 34.14 12.85 11.64
C GLU A 74 34.03 14.08 12.57
N GLU A 75 35.08 14.91 12.59
CA GLU A 75 35.10 16.17 13.38
C GLU A 75 34.00 17.14 12.91
N ALA A 76 33.82 17.30 11.60
CA ALA A 76 32.79 18.14 11.02
C ALA A 76 31.37 17.64 11.36
N SER A 77 31.14 16.33 11.27
CA SER A 77 29.85 15.71 11.63
C SER A 77 29.48 15.99 13.09
N ALA A 78 30.42 15.79 14.02
CA ALA A 78 30.20 16.04 15.44
C ALA A 78 29.91 17.53 15.74
N LYS A 79 30.67 18.44 15.12
CA LYS A 79 30.43 19.89 15.26
C LYS A 79 29.07 20.29 14.69
N ARG A 80 28.70 19.75 13.53
CA ARG A 80 27.42 20.03 12.87
C ARG A 80 26.23 19.64 13.74
N ALA A 81 26.25 18.45 14.34
CA ALA A 81 25.20 18.02 15.26
C ALA A 81 25.06 18.96 16.47
N SER A 82 26.18 19.37 17.08
CA SER A 82 26.20 20.31 18.20
C SER A 82 25.65 21.68 17.82
N LEU A 83 26.03 22.22 16.66
CA LEU A 83 25.58 23.52 16.19
C LEU A 83 24.08 23.55 15.87
N LEU A 84 23.57 22.50 15.23
CA LEU A 84 22.13 22.36 14.95
C LEU A 84 21.31 22.32 16.25
N ALA A 85 21.71 21.46 17.20
CA ALA A 85 21.02 21.33 18.48
C ALA A 85 21.03 22.64 19.29
N LYS A 86 22.15 23.37 19.30
CA LYS A 86 22.29 24.65 20.00
C LYS A 86 21.33 25.72 19.46
N HIS A 87 20.98 25.66 18.18
CA HIS A 87 20.06 26.60 17.52
C HIS A 87 18.62 26.05 17.41
N GLY A 88 18.33 24.92 18.03
CA GLY A 88 16.97 24.34 18.09
C GLY A 88 16.55 23.55 16.84
N TYR A 89 17.49 23.22 15.95
CA TYR A 89 17.20 22.38 14.78
C TYR A 89 17.31 20.89 15.12
N PRO A 90 16.43 20.03 14.56
CA PRO A 90 16.59 18.58 14.63
C PRO A 90 17.92 18.09 14.01
N GLU A 91 18.46 16.99 14.52
CA GLU A 91 19.73 16.42 14.04
C GLU A 91 19.67 15.94 12.58
N ASP A 92 18.47 15.56 12.12
CA ASP A 92 18.17 15.11 10.77
C ASP A 92 17.68 16.23 9.83
N TYR A 93 17.66 17.48 10.28
CA TYR A 93 17.12 18.60 9.49
C TYR A 93 17.80 18.79 8.13
N LEU A 94 19.10 18.50 8.06
CA LEU A 94 19.92 18.57 6.83
C LEU A 94 20.11 17.19 6.16
N LYS A 95 19.30 16.18 6.51
CA LYS A 95 19.31 14.89 5.84
C LYS A 95 18.24 14.87 4.73
N PRO A 96 18.51 14.21 3.58
CA PRO A 96 17.50 13.98 2.56
C PRO A 96 16.30 13.21 3.12
N THR A 97 15.11 13.67 2.77
CA THR A 97 13.85 12.98 3.03
C THR A 97 13.44 12.23 1.78
N PHE A 98 12.94 11.00 1.93
CA PHE A 98 12.50 10.16 0.82
C PHE A 98 11.06 9.73 1.03
N HIS A 99 10.29 9.59 -0.05
CA HIS A 99 8.94 9.03 0.01
C HIS A 99 8.99 7.51 0.21
N CYS A 100 9.88 6.83 -0.51
CA CYS A 100 10.17 5.41 -0.32
C CYS A 100 11.58 5.25 0.28
N PRO A 101 11.70 4.77 1.54
CA PRO A 101 13.00 4.60 2.19
C PRO A 101 13.86 3.52 1.54
N ASP A 102 13.25 2.50 0.93
CA ASP A 102 13.96 1.35 0.36
C ASP A 102 14.70 1.69 -0.94
N CYS A 103 14.01 2.31 -1.90
CA CYS A 103 14.61 2.69 -3.18
C CYS A 103 15.14 4.12 -3.21
N LYS A 104 14.89 4.92 -2.15
CA LYS A 104 15.24 6.35 -2.10
C LYS A 104 14.69 7.12 -3.29
N ASP A 105 13.42 6.87 -3.60
CA ASP A 105 12.68 7.47 -4.70
C ASP A 105 13.29 7.24 -6.09
N THR A 106 14.03 6.14 -6.29
CA THR A 106 14.49 5.72 -7.63
C THR A 106 13.52 4.79 -8.33
N GLY A 107 12.63 4.15 -7.57
CA GLY A 107 11.75 3.08 -8.04
C GLY A 107 12.43 1.72 -8.21
N TYR A 108 13.73 1.61 -7.96
CA TYR A 108 14.52 0.40 -8.17
C TYR A 108 15.41 0.07 -6.97
N ILE A 109 15.55 -1.22 -6.69
CA ILE A 109 16.55 -1.75 -5.74
C ILE A 109 17.50 -2.61 -6.57
N GLY A 110 18.64 -2.05 -6.95
CA GLY A 110 19.54 -2.65 -7.94
C GLY A 110 18.86 -2.72 -9.31
N ASN A 111 18.71 -3.93 -9.85
CA ASN A 111 18.02 -4.18 -11.13
C ASN A 111 16.55 -4.57 -10.97
N GLU A 112 16.06 -4.72 -9.74
CA GLU A 112 14.68 -5.11 -9.48
C GLU A 112 13.81 -3.89 -9.20
N LYS A 113 12.57 -3.94 -9.70
CA LYS A 113 11.57 -2.91 -9.39
C LYS A 113 11.26 -2.95 -7.91
N CYS A 114 11.39 -1.80 -7.26
CA CYS A 114 10.97 -1.62 -5.88
C CYS A 114 9.46 -1.85 -5.75
N HIS A 115 9.00 -2.21 -4.55
CA HIS A 115 7.58 -2.35 -4.24
C HIS A 115 6.79 -1.10 -4.63
N CYS A 116 7.33 0.11 -4.41
CA CYS A 116 6.63 1.35 -4.68
C CYS A 116 6.41 1.53 -6.19
N PHE A 117 7.37 1.06 -7.00
CA PHE A 117 7.26 1.10 -8.46
C PHE A 117 6.26 0.05 -8.95
N LYS A 118 6.25 -1.14 -8.35
CA LYS A 118 5.21 -2.16 -8.61
C LYS A 118 3.82 -1.62 -8.28
N GLN A 119 3.68 -0.93 -7.15
CA GLN A 119 2.42 -0.29 -6.78
C GLN A 119 2.06 0.86 -7.72
N ALA A 120 3.01 1.70 -8.16
CA ALA A 120 2.75 2.73 -9.15
C ALA A 120 2.25 2.16 -10.50
N ILE A 121 2.76 0.98 -10.89
CA ILE A 121 2.25 0.24 -12.05
C ILE A 121 0.79 -0.15 -11.82
N VAL A 122 0.50 -0.80 -10.69
CA VAL A 122 -0.86 -1.18 -10.28
C VAL A 122 -1.78 0.04 -10.29
N ASP A 123 -1.34 1.14 -9.69
CA ASP A 123 -2.10 2.38 -9.61
C ASP A 123 -2.41 2.99 -10.97
N ILE A 124 -1.51 2.88 -11.96
CA ILE A 124 -1.80 3.35 -13.33
C ILE A 124 -2.79 2.42 -14.02
N VAL A 125 -2.57 1.11 -13.92
CA VAL A 125 -3.39 0.07 -14.57
C VAL A 125 -4.81 0.08 -14.00
N TYR A 126 -4.96 0.29 -12.70
CA TYR A 126 -6.23 0.32 -11.98
C TYR A 126 -6.58 1.71 -11.45
N SER A 127 -6.10 2.78 -12.12
CA SER A 127 -6.29 4.20 -11.75
C SER A 127 -7.75 4.66 -11.60
N GLN A 128 -8.71 3.80 -11.98
CA GLN A 128 -10.14 3.99 -11.78
C GLN A 128 -10.63 3.52 -10.39
N SER A 129 -9.75 2.96 -9.55
CA SER A 129 -10.10 2.58 -8.18
C SER A 129 -10.05 3.83 -7.28
N ASN A 130 -11.21 4.23 -6.76
CA ASN A 130 -11.37 5.32 -5.77
C ASN A 130 -10.67 5.04 -4.43
N ILE A 131 -9.81 4.02 -4.35
CA ILE A 131 -9.18 3.56 -3.13
C ILE A 131 -8.19 4.57 -2.56
N LYS A 132 -7.44 5.29 -3.40
CA LYS A 132 -6.42 6.25 -2.92
C LYS A 132 -7.03 7.35 -2.05
N THR A 133 -8.20 7.85 -2.42
CA THR A 133 -8.90 8.87 -1.64
C THR A 133 -9.64 8.28 -0.45
N ALA A 134 -10.15 7.05 -0.57
CA ALA A 134 -10.82 6.34 0.52
C ALA A 134 -9.86 6.00 1.66
N ILE A 135 -8.68 5.43 1.38
CA ILE A 135 -7.69 5.00 2.38
C ILE A 135 -7.19 6.15 3.28
N VAL A 136 -7.09 7.37 2.74
CA VAL A 136 -6.69 8.55 3.52
C VAL A 136 -7.73 8.86 4.62
N ARG A 137 -9.02 8.59 4.35
CA ARG A 137 -10.14 8.88 5.24
C ARG A 137 -10.65 7.68 6.03
N GLU A 138 -10.40 6.47 5.53
CA GLU A 138 -10.91 5.21 6.05
C GLU A 138 -9.75 4.31 6.44
N ASN A 139 -9.33 4.42 7.70
CA ASN A 139 -8.20 3.70 8.27
C ASN A 139 -8.36 3.47 9.78
N PHE A 140 -7.47 2.70 10.39
CA PHE A 140 -7.57 2.38 11.83
C PHE A 140 -7.49 3.61 12.73
N ASP A 141 -6.79 4.68 12.32
CA ASP A 141 -6.72 5.94 13.09
C ASP A 141 -8.07 6.66 13.15
N THR A 142 -8.91 6.48 12.12
CA THR A 142 -10.23 7.10 11.98
C THR A 142 -11.38 6.13 12.31
N PHE A 143 -11.05 4.89 12.68
CA PHE A 143 -12.03 3.87 13.07
C PHE A 143 -12.59 4.18 14.46
N SER A 144 -13.91 4.31 14.59
CA SER A 144 -14.57 4.53 15.89
C SER A 144 -15.51 3.39 16.26
N TYR A 145 -15.28 2.84 17.45
CA TYR A 145 -16.15 1.83 18.06
C TYR A 145 -17.47 2.40 18.56
N GLU A 146 -17.58 3.73 18.70
CA GLU A 146 -18.76 4.38 19.28
C GLU A 146 -20.01 4.20 18.43
N TYR A 147 -19.85 4.06 17.11
CA TYR A 147 -20.96 3.82 16.18
C TYR A 147 -21.65 2.46 16.37
N TYR A 148 -20.99 1.52 17.05
CA TYR A 148 -21.50 0.18 17.31
C TYR A 148 -22.18 0.14 18.68
N ALA A 149 -23.39 -0.43 18.71
CA ALA A 149 -24.22 -0.50 19.90
C ALA A 149 -23.69 -1.50 20.94
N GLU A 150 -23.95 -1.22 22.22
CA GLU A 150 -23.63 -2.08 23.37
C GLU A 150 -24.90 -2.52 24.14
N ASP A 151 -26.07 -2.03 23.76
CA ASP A 151 -27.33 -2.18 24.51
C ASP A 151 -28.17 -3.39 24.08
N TYR A 152 -27.77 -4.11 23.02
CA TYR A 152 -28.42 -5.34 22.59
C TYR A 152 -27.43 -6.41 22.15
N ILE A 153 -27.84 -7.68 22.28
CA ILE A 153 -27.07 -8.85 21.83
C ILE A 153 -27.64 -9.34 20.51
N GLU A 154 -26.76 -9.47 19.52
CA GLU A 154 -27.12 -10.02 18.22
C GLU A 154 -27.20 -11.56 18.31
N PRO A 155 -28.37 -12.18 18.02
CA PRO A 155 -28.55 -13.63 18.18
C PRO A 155 -27.57 -14.48 17.38
N SER A 156 -27.19 -13.99 16.20
CA SER A 156 -26.34 -14.71 15.27
C SER A 156 -24.87 -14.77 15.67
N THR A 157 -24.38 -13.82 16.48
CA THR A 157 -23.00 -13.80 17.00
C THR A 157 -22.93 -14.04 18.50
N ARG A 158 -24.05 -13.94 19.22
CA ARG A 158 -24.15 -13.98 20.69
C ARG A 158 -23.26 -12.93 21.37
N MET A 159 -23.10 -11.79 20.71
CA MET A 159 -22.29 -10.66 21.15
C MET A 159 -23.07 -9.37 20.90
N THR A 160 -22.76 -8.31 21.64
CA THR A 160 -23.16 -6.97 21.22
C THR A 160 -22.45 -6.59 19.91
N PRO A 161 -23.01 -5.70 19.08
CA PRO A 161 -22.31 -5.19 17.90
C PRO A 161 -20.92 -4.65 18.22
N ARG A 162 -20.73 -3.97 19.36
CA ARG A 162 -19.42 -3.44 19.74
C ARG A 162 -18.42 -4.52 20.14
N GLU A 163 -18.83 -5.56 20.85
CA GLU A 163 -17.95 -6.71 21.13
C GLU A 163 -17.58 -7.46 19.85
N ASN A 164 -18.54 -7.66 18.96
CA ASN A 164 -18.31 -8.31 17.67
C ASN A 164 -17.27 -7.55 16.84
N ILE A 165 -17.43 -6.24 16.66
CA ILE A 165 -16.51 -5.46 15.83
C ILE A 165 -15.11 -5.37 16.46
N LYS A 166 -14.98 -5.29 17.79
CA LYS A 166 -13.67 -5.33 18.47
C LYS A 166 -12.92 -6.62 18.14
N LYS A 167 -13.61 -7.75 18.19
CA LYS A 167 -13.05 -9.06 17.80
C LYS A 167 -12.70 -9.12 16.31
N VAL A 168 -13.56 -8.58 15.44
CA VAL A 168 -13.27 -8.51 14.00
C VAL A 168 -12.03 -7.67 13.73
N VAL A 169 -11.91 -6.49 14.35
CA VAL A 169 -10.74 -5.60 14.22
C VAL A 169 -9.47 -6.30 14.72
N GLU A 170 -9.53 -7.01 15.84
CA GLU A 170 -8.40 -7.79 16.36
C GLU A 170 -7.94 -8.84 15.33
N VAL A 171 -8.88 -9.57 14.70
CA VAL A 171 -8.54 -10.52 13.64
C VAL A 171 -7.92 -9.82 12.43
N CYS A 172 -8.45 -8.66 12.01
CA CYS A 172 -7.88 -7.87 10.92
C CYS A 172 -6.45 -7.38 11.24
N GLN A 173 -6.19 -6.92 12.47
CA GLN A 173 -4.86 -6.50 12.90
C GLN A 173 -3.87 -7.67 12.93
N ASN A 174 -4.30 -8.83 13.43
CA ASN A 174 -3.49 -10.05 13.41
C ASN A 174 -3.19 -10.50 11.97
N TYR A 175 -4.18 -10.46 11.09
CA TYR A 175 -4.00 -10.73 9.66
C TYR A 175 -2.92 -9.84 9.03
N ILE A 176 -2.93 -8.53 9.30
CA ILE A 176 -1.94 -7.56 8.81
C ILE A 176 -0.54 -7.83 9.38
N ASN A 177 -0.45 -8.26 10.64
CA ASN A 177 0.82 -8.56 11.31
C ASN A 177 1.46 -9.87 10.84
N GLN A 178 0.64 -10.81 10.38
CA GLN A 178 1.07 -12.12 9.89
C GLN A 178 1.09 -12.21 8.35
N PHE A 179 0.73 -11.14 7.64
CA PHE A 179 0.50 -11.17 6.19
C PHE A 179 1.67 -11.74 5.37
N ASP A 180 2.90 -11.34 5.68
CA ASP A 180 4.10 -11.81 4.97
C ASP A 180 4.57 -13.21 5.42
N LYS A 181 3.96 -13.76 6.48
CA LYS A 181 4.37 -15.02 7.12
C LYS A 181 3.37 -16.15 6.87
N GLU A 182 2.09 -15.82 6.78
CA GLU A 182 0.99 -16.78 6.70
C GLU A 182 0.06 -16.46 5.54
N TYR A 183 -0.28 -17.50 4.78
CA TYR A 183 -1.30 -17.41 3.73
C TYR A 183 -2.69 -17.51 4.34
N ASN A 184 -3.44 -16.39 4.31
CA ASN A 184 -4.80 -16.31 4.84
C ASN A 184 -5.71 -15.50 3.91
N ASN A 185 -7.00 -15.84 3.88
CA ASN A 185 -8.03 -15.08 3.18
C ASN A 185 -9.12 -14.66 4.17
N LEU A 186 -9.79 -13.53 3.91
CA LEU A 186 -10.88 -13.04 4.78
C LEU A 186 -12.17 -12.87 3.97
N LEU A 187 -13.29 -13.31 4.55
CA LEU A 187 -14.63 -12.96 4.05
C LEU A 187 -15.29 -12.02 5.08
N LEU A 188 -15.43 -10.75 4.72
CA LEU A 188 -16.18 -9.77 5.48
C LEU A 188 -17.64 -9.80 4.99
N TYR A 189 -18.57 -10.23 5.84
CA TYR A 189 -19.99 -10.31 5.46
C TYR A 189 -20.92 -9.80 6.56
N GLY A 190 -22.10 -9.33 6.16
CA GLY A 190 -23.07 -8.72 7.06
C GLY A 190 -23.92 -7.67 6.37
N ASN A 191 -24.86 -7.06 7.10
CA ASN A 191 -25.80 -6.09 6.54
C ASN A 191 -25.13 -4.86 5.93
N THR A 192 -25.84 -4.14 5.07
CA THR A 192 -25.35 -2.88 4.48
C THR A 192 -25.01 -1.86 5.56
N GLY A 193 -23.92 -1.10 5.36
CA GLY A 193 -23.58 0.03 6.22
C GLY A 193 -22.87 -0.29 7.54
N VAL A 194 -22.60 -1.57 7.84
CA VAL A 194 -21.95 -1.99 9.12
C VAL A 194 -20.42 -1.82 9.16
N GLY A 195 -19.78 -1.33 8.09
CA GLY A 195 -18.34 -1.03 8.06
C GLY A 195 -17.42 -2.06 7.37
N LYS A 196 -17.95 -3.00 6.58
CA LYS A 196 -17.14 -3.99 5.82
C LYS A 196 -16.10 -3.34 4.90
N THR A 197 -16.55 -2.47 4.00
CA THR A 197 -15.72 -1.68 3.07
C THR A 197 -14.67 -0.88 3.82
N PHE A 198 -15.05 -0.24 4.93
CA PHE A 198 -14.13 0.56 5.75
C PHE A 198 -12.99 -0.30 6.30
N LEU A 199 -13.28 -1.50 6.83
CA LEU A 199 -12.24 -2.41 7.30
C LEU A 199 -11.36 -2.95 6.17
N ALA A 200 -11.93 -3.23 4.99
CA ALA A 200 -11.14 -3.61 3.83
C ALA A 200 -10.15 -2.49 3.45
N ASN A 201 -10.58 -1.23 3.48
CA ASN A 201 -9.73 -0.06 3.27
C ASN A 201 -8.66 0.11 4.36
N CYS A 202 -9.00 -0.17 5.63
CA CYS A 202 -8.02 -0.17 6.72
C CYS A 202 -6.89 -1.18 6.47
N ILE A 203 -7.25 -2.42 6.09
CA ILE A 203 -6.26 -3.46 5.76
C ILE A 203 -5.43 -3.06 4.54
N ALA A 204 -6.09 -2.53 3.50
CA ALA A 204 -5.40 -2.08 2.29
C ALA A 204 -4.34 -1.02 2.60
N LYS A 205 -4.68 -0.02 3.42
CA LYS A 205 -3.75 1.03 3.86
C LYS A 205 -2.51 0.45 4.50
N GLU A 206 -2.69 -0.35 5.55
CA GLU A 206 -1.58 -0.90 6.32
C GLU A 206 -0.67 -1.78 5.46
N LEU A 207 -1.23 -2.53 4.51
CA LEU A 207 -0.43 -3.36 3.61
C LEU A 207 0.32 -2.54 2.57
N LEU A 208 -0.29 -1.47 2.03
CA LEU A 208 0.41 -0.52 1.16
C LEU A 208 1.57 0.16 1.90
N ASP A 209 1.35 0.58 3.15
CA ASP A 209 2.37 1.19 4.02
C ASP A 209 3.50 0.19 4.34
N LYS A 210 3.19 -1.11 4.41
CA LYS A 210 4.14 -2.22 4.52
C LYS A 210 4.70 -2.71 3.18
N ALA A 211 4.62 -1.90 2.12
CA ALA A 211 5.24 -2.23 0.83
C ALA A 211 4.64 -3.45 0.10
N ASN A 212 3.44 -3.89 0.45
CA ASN A 212 2.75 -4.96 -0.26
C ASN A 212 1.94 -4.42 -1.45
N THR A 213 1.86 -5.21 -2.52
CA THR A 213 1.04 -4.84 -3.68
C THR A 213 -0.43 -5.15 -3.44
N VAL A 214 -1.29 -4.13 -3.54
CA VAL A 214 -2.74 -4.27 -3.28
C VAL A 214 -3.53 -3.86 -4.52
N ILE A 215 -4.42 -4.74 -4.96
CA ILE A 215 -5.45 -4.46 -5.97
C ILE A 215 -6.81 -4.45 -5.30
N TYR A 216 -7.54 -3.35 -5.45
CA TYR A 216 -8.90 -3.23 -4.97
C TYR A 216 -9.86 -3.02 -6.13
N LEU A 217 -10.87 -3.88 -6.19
CA LEU A 217 -11.90 -3.84 -7.21
C LEU A 217 -13.26 -4.04 -6.55
N THR A 218 -14.25 -3.28 -6.99
CA THR A 218 -15.64 -3.70 -6.79
C THR A 218 -15.88 -4.99 -7.57
N ALA A 219 -16.84 -5.80 -7.14
CA ALA A 219 -17.22 -7.02 -7.85
C ALA A 219 -17.56 -6.73 -9.33
N PHE A 220 -18.30 -5.65 -9.59
CA PHE A 220 -18.60 -5.19 -10.95
C PHE A 220 -17.33 -4.95 -11.80
N GLN A 221 -16.35 -4.22 -11.27
CA GLN A 221 -15.08 -3.96 -11.98
C GLN A 221 -14.29 -5.24 -12.24
N LEU A 222 -14.25 -6.14 -11.25
CA LEU A 222 -13.59 -7.43 -11.42
C LEU A 222 -14.22 -8.21 -12.58
N PHE A 223 -15.54 -8.34 -12.62
CA PHE A 223 -16.21 -9.10 -13.67
C PHE A 223 -16.08 -8.47 -15.05
N ASP A 224 -16.13 -7.13 -15.15
CA ASP A 224 -15.86 -6.42 -16.42
C ASP A 224 -14.45 -6.74 -16.95
N ILE A 225 -13.44 -6.80 -16.07
CA ILE A 225 -12.07 -7.19 -16.45
C ILE A 225 -12.01 -8.65 -16.90
N LEU A 226 -12.68 -9.57 -16.18
CA LEU A 226 -12.69 -11.00 -16.49
C LEU A 226 -13.44 -11.29 -17.82
N GLU A 227 -14.54 -10.59 -18.08
CA GLU A 227 -15.28 -10.67 -19.34
C GLU A 227 -14.41 -10.21 -20.51
N LYS A 228 -13.77 -9.05 -20.39
CA LYS A 228 -12.88 -8.50 -21.43
C LYS A 228 -11.67 -9.39 -21.69
N ASN A 229 -11.11 -10.02 -20.66
CA ASN A 229 -10.01 -10.97 -20.80
C ASN A 229 -10.38 -12.20 -21.64
N LYS A 230 -11.60 -12.74 -21.46
CA LYS A 230 -12.06 -13.95 -22.15
C LYS A 230 -12.59 -13.69 -23.57
N PHE A 231 -13.26 -12.57 -23.78
CA PHE A 231 -13.99 -12.29 -25.03
C PHE A 231 -13.42 -11.15 -25.87
N GLY A 232 -12.40 -10.44 -25.37
CA GLY A 232 -11.71 -9.42 -26.14
C GLY A 232 -11.18 -9.98 -27.46
N LYS A 233 -11.18 -9.15 -28.50
CA LYS A 233 -10.60 -9.45 -29.82
C LYS A 233 -9.76 -8.24 -30.25
N GLY A 234 -8.55 -8.48 -30.77
CA GLY A 234 -7.67 -7.42 -31.29
C GLY A 234 -6.49 -7.08 -30.37
N GLU A 235 -5.78 -5.98 -30.67
CA GLU A 235 -4.59 -5.52 -29.91
C GLU A 235 -4.91 -5.21 -28.43
N ASP A 236 -6.16 -4.86 -28.10
CA ASP A 236 -6.63 -4.66 -26.73
C ASP A 236 -6.57 -5.93 -25.87
N ASN A 237 -6.54 -7.14 -26.45
CA ASN A 237 -6.42 -8.38 -25.68
C ASN A 237 -5.13 -8.47 -24.89
N PHE A 238 -4.03 -7.92 -25.40
CA PHE A 238 -2.75 -7.99 -24.71
C PHE A 238 -2.79 -7.14 -23.44
N GLU A 239 -3.51 -6.02 -23.45
CA GLU A 239 -3.72 -5.16 -22.27
C GLU A 239 -4.59 -5.83 -21.22
N PHE A 240 -5.69 -6.47 -21.62
CA PHE A 240 -6.59 -7.18 -20.70
C PHE A 240 -6.01 -8.49 -20.14
N GLN A 241 -5.17 -9.19 -20.91
CA GLN A 241 -4.41 -10.34 -20.41
C GLN A 241 -3.43 -9.92 -19.32
N ASN A 242 -2.68 -8.85 -19.56
CA ASN A 242 -1.77 -8.32 -18.54
C ASN A 242 -2.52 -7.86 -17.28
N GLN A 243 -3.71 -7.24 -17.41
CA GLN A 243 -4.55 -6.87 -16.26
C GLN A 243 -4.99 -8.09 -15.43
N PHE A 244 -5.34 -9.20 -16.06
CA PHE A 244 -5.73 -10.38 -15.28
C PHE A 244 -4.53 -11.00 -14.55
N ASP A 245 -3.35 -11.01 -15.17
CA ASP A 245 -2.13 -11.51 -14.51
C ASP A 245 -1.78 -10.70 -13.26
N TYR A 246 -1.92 -9.38 -13.28
CA TYR A 246 -1.75 -8.56 -12.07
C TYR A 246 -2.76 -8.91 -10.98
N ILE A 247 -4.02 -9.16 -11.34
CA ILE A 247 -5.05 -9.65 -10.38
C ILE A 247 -4.64 -10.99 -9.78
N LEU A 248 -3.96 -11.86 -10.52
CA LEU A 248 -3.51 -13.16 -10.00
C LEU A 248 -2.23 -13.06 -9.16
N ASP A 249 -1.34 -12.12 -9.45
CA ASP A 249 0.01 -12.05 -8.87
C ASP A 249 0.18 -10.99 -7.76
N CYS A 250 -0.74 -10.03 -7.63
CA CYS A 250 -0.71 -9.07 -6.51
C CYS A 250 -0.79 -9.78 -5.15
N ASP A 251 -0.13 -9.21 -4.15
CA ASP A 251 -0.02 -9.80 -2.81
C ASP A 251 -1.39 -9.87 -2.14
N LEU A 252 -2.19 -8.80 -2.24
CA LEU A 252 -3.58 -8.77 -1.81
C LEU A 252 -4.52 -8.34 -2.95
N LEU A 253 -5.55 -9.15 -3.19
CA LEU A 253 -6.73 -8.77 -3.96
C LEU A 253 -7.91 -8.53 -3.03
N ILE A 254 -8.53 -7.36 -3.11
CA ILE A 254 -9.79 -7.03 -2.44
C ILE A 254 -10.90 -6.99 -3.47
N ILE A 255 -11.94 -7.81 -3.24
CA ILE A 255 -13.17 -7.86 -4.03
C ILE A 255 -14.28 -7.29 -3.14
N ASP A 256 -14.68 -6.05 -3.40
CA ASP A 256 -15.66 -5.33 -2.60
C ASP A 256 -17.09 -5.44 -3.16
N ASP A 257 -18.07 -5.46 -2.25
CA ASP A 257 -19.51 -5.54 -2.56
C ASP A 257 -19.88 -6.67 -3.54
N LEU A 258 -19.32 -7.87 -3.32
CA LEU A 258 -19.71 -9.09 -4.04
C LEU A 258 -21.21 -9.37 -3.84
N GLY A 259 -21.94 -9.52 -4.94
CA GLY A 259 -23.40 -9.73 -4.95
C GLY A 259 -24.18 -8.57 -5.57
N THR A 260 -23.51 -7.54 -6.07
CA THR A 260 -24.13 -6.37 -6.72
C THR A 260 -24.14 -6.47 -8.25
N GLU A 261 -23.37 -7.39 -8.81
CA GLU A 261 -23.27 -7.64 -10.23
C GLU A 261 -24.45 -8.46 -10.80
N LEU A 262 -24.59 -8.44 -12.13
CA LEU A 262 -25.53 -9.32 -12.83
C LEU A 262 -25.00 -10.75 -12.85
N ASN A 263 -25.49 -11.57 -11.91
CA ASN A 263 -25.07 -12.95 -11.81
C ASN A 263 -25.54 -13.79 -13.02
N ASN A 264 -24.61 -14.52 -13.62
CA ASN A 264 -24.85 -15.51 -14.65
C ASN A 264 -23.84 -16.66 -14.53
N SER A 265 -24.03 -17.74 -15.30
CA SER A 265 -23.15 -18.90 -15.24
C SER A 265 -21.69 -18.57 -15.59
N PHE A 266 -21.45 -17.57 -16.44
CA PHE A 266 -20.10 -17.13 -16.81
C PHE A 266 -19.40 -16.45 -15.63
N VAL A 267 -20.07 -15.52 -14.95
CA VAL A 267 -19.59 -14.81 -13.74
C VAL A 267 -19.13 -15.82 -12.68
N ASN A 268 -19.93 -16.86 -12.43
CA ASN A 268 -19.60 -17.91 -11.46
C ASN A 268 -18.33 -18.69 -11.83
N VAL A 269 -18.16 -19.02 -13.12
CA VAL A 269 -16.96 -19.71 -13.61
C VAL A 269 -15.73 -18.82 -13.49
N GLN A 270 -15.83 -17.52 -13.82
CA GLN A 270 -14.69 -16.61 -13.72
C GLN A 270 -14.30 -16.31 -12.27
N LEU A 271 -15.27 -16.13 -11.37
CA LEU A 271 -15.00 -15.95 -9.95
C LEU A 271 -14.28 -17.18 -9.37
N TYR A 272 -14.78 -18.39 -9.69
CA TYR A 272 -14.15 -19.63 -9.26
C TYR A 272 -12.71 -19.73 -9.76
N LEU A 273 -12.47 -19.43 -11.04
CA LEU A 273 -11.14 -19.48 -11.64
C LEU A 273 -10.19 -18.48 -10.97
N CYS A 274 -10.61 -17.24 -10.75
CA CYS A 274 -9.80 -16.22 -10.08
C CYS A 274 -9.42 -16.64 -8.67
N ILE A 275 -10.39 -17.07 -7.84
CA ILE A 275 -10.14 -17.52 -6.46
C ILE A 275 -9.23 -18.74 -6.45
N ASN A 276 -9.44 -19.71 -7.36
CA ASN A 276 -8.66 -20.94 -7.40
C ASN A 276 -7.21 -20.70 -7.83
N GLU A 277 -6.98 -19.88 -8.85
CA GLU A 277 -5.62 -19.53 -9.30
C GLU A 277 -4.84 -18.81 -8.19
N ARG A 278 -5.45 -17.84 -7.52
CA ARG A 278 -4.82 -17.15 -6.38
C ARG A 278 -4.54 -18.10 -5.21
N PHE A 279 -5.45 -19.03 -4.94
CA PHE A 279 -5.24 -20.08 -3.95
C PHE A 279 -4.01 -20.94 -4.26
N LEU A 280 -3.89 -21.41 -5.51
CA LEU A 280 -2.74 -22.20 -5.96
C LEU A 280 -1.42 -21.42 -5.87
N ARG A 281 -1.46 -20.11 -6.17
CA ARG A 281 -0.30 -19.21 -6.09
C ARG A 281 0.01 -18.71 -4.68
N ARG A 282 -0.79 -19.10 -3.68
CA ARG A 282 -0.70 -18.58 -2.29
C ARG A 282 -0.76 -17.06 -2.21
N LYS A 283 -1.64 -16.44 -3.02
CA LYS A 283 -1.89 -15.00 -3.02
C LYS A 283 -3.20 -14.67 -2.31
N SER A 284 -3.15 -13.77 -1.33
CA SER A 284 -4.24 -13.56 -0.36
C SER A 284 -5.41 -12.80 -0.97
N THR A 285 -6.64 -13.16 -0.62
CA THR A 285 -7.84 -12.50 -1.11
C THR A 285 -8.76 -12.10 0.04
N ILE A 286 -9.29 -10.88 -0.02
CA ILE A 286 -10.36 -10.40 0.85
C ILE A 286 -11.61 -10.20 0.00
N ILE A 287 -12.73 -10.73 0.48
CA ILE A 287 -14.04 -10.54 -0.14
C ILE A 287 -14.94 -9.80 0.86
N SER A 288 -15.63 -8.77 0.39
CA SER A 288 -16.65 -8.03 1.13
C SER A 288 -18.01 -8.27 0.47
N THR A 289 -19.06 -8.57 1.24
CA THR A 289 -20.40 -8.87 0.69
C THR A 289 -21.54 -8.56 1.66
N ASN A 290 -22.67 -8.11 1.11
CA ASN A 290 -23.93 -7.97 1.85
C ASN A 290 -24.77 -9.26 1.88
N LEU A 291 -24.30 -10.33 1.20
CA LEU A 291 -25.01 -11.61 1.12
C LEU A 291 -24.81 -12.44 2.40
N SER A 292 -25.83 -13.22 2.75
CA SER A 292 -25.68 -14.32 3.70
C SER A 292 -24.88 -15.47 3.07
N LEU A 293 -24.33 -16.35 3.90
CA LEU A 293 -23.62 -17.54 3.43
C LEU A 293 -24.51 -18.43 2.52
N ASP A 294 -25.80 -18.57 2.86
CA ASP A 294 -26.77 -19.32 2.05
C ASP A 294 -27.03 -18.65 0.69
N ASN A 295 -27.07 -17.31 0.66
CA ASN A 295 -27.23 -16.57 -0.58
C ASN A 295 -25.97 -16.70 -1.45
N ILE A 296 -24.77 -16.70 -0.86
CA ILE A 296 -23.52 -16.94 -1.62
C ILE A 296 -23.57 -18.32 -2.29
N ASN A 297 -24.00 -19.37 -1.57
CA ASN A 297 -24.16 -20.71 -2.12
C ASN A 297 -25.15 -20.76 -3.29
N THR A 298 -26.30 -20.09 -3.12
CA THR A 298 -27.38 -20.07 -4.11
C THR A 298 -27.00 -19.28 -5.37
N ILE A 299 -26.32 -18.13 -5.19
CA ILE A 299 -25.97 -17.20 -6.27
C ILE A 299 -24.73 -17.71 -7.02
N TYR A 300 -23.64 -18.03 -6.31
CA TYR A 300 -22.35 -18.33 -6.93
C TYR A 300 -22.05 -19.81 -7.15
N SER A 301 -23.01 -20.69 -6.87
CA SER A 301 -22.87 -22.15 -6.82
C SER A 301 -22.13 -22.70 -5.61
N GLU A 302 -22.43 -23.97 -5.32
CA GLU A 302 -21.81 -24.78 -4.26
C GLU A 302 -20.28 -24.84 -4.39
N ARG A 303 -19.73 -24.84 -5.61
CA ARG A 303 -18.28 -24.91 -5.81
C ARG A 303 -17.57 -23.66 -5.32
N VAL A 304 -18.11 -22.48 -5.60
CA VAL A 304 -17.55 -21.21 -5.12
C VAL A 304 -17.72 -21.12 -3.61
N PHE A 305 -18.91 -21.43 -3.10
CA PHE A 305 -19.18 -21.41 -1.67
C PHE A 305 -18.26 -22.35 -0.90
N SER A 306 -18.12 -23.60 -1.33
CA SER A 306 -17.23 -24.59 -0.72
C SER A 306 -15.78 -24.11 -0.70
N ARG A 307 -15.31 -23.48 -1.79
CA ARG A 307 -13.96 -22.90 -1.85
C ARG A 307 -13.77 -21.75 -0.87
N ILE A 308 -14.75 -20.86 -0.73
CA ILE A 308 -14.69 -19.75 0.22
C ILE A 308 -14.75 -20.29 1.65
N ALA A 309 -15.75 -21.10 1.98
CA ALA A 309 -15.97 -21.62 3.33
C ALA A 309 -14.80 -22.45 3.87
N SER A 310 -14.03 -23.12 3.01
CA SER A 310 -12.88 -23.93 3.40
C SER A 310 -11.57 -23.15 3.53
N ASN A 311 -11.41 -22.00 2.86
CA ASN A 311 -10.12 -21.31 2.75
C ASN A 311 -10.14 -19.86 3.24
N TYR A 312 -11.27 -19.38 3.75
CA TYR A 312 -11.45 -18.02 4.24
C TYR A 312 -11.82 -18.02 5.71
N THR A 313 -11.23 -17.08 6.45
CA THR A 313 -11.72 -16.73 7.79
C THR A 313 -13.00 -15.93 7.62
N LEU A 314 -14.12 -16.47 8.09
CA LEU A 314 -15.45 -15.86 7.95
C LEU A 314 -15.69 -14.85 9.08
N LEU A 315 -15.75 -13.57 8.74
CA LEU A 315 -15.92 -12.47 9.67
C LEU A 315 -17.30 -11.83 9.47
N LYS A 316 -18.25 -12.23 10.32
CA LYS A 316 -19.58 -11.61 10.35
C LYS A 316 -19.51 -10.30 11.10
N ILE A 317 -19.91 -9.21 10.45
CA ILE A 317 -20.06 -7.90 11.04
C ILE A 317 -21.54 -7.61 11.25
N VAL A 318 -21.90 -7.24 12.48
CA VAL A 318 -23.29 -6.98 12.88
C VAL A 318 -23.41 -5.58 13.48
N GLY A 319 -24.61 -5.02 13.38
CA GLY A 319 -24.88 -3.64 13.80
C GLY A 319 -25.86 -2.95 12.85
N GLU A 320 -26.14 -1.70 13.18
CA GLU A 320 -26.98 -0.80 12.38
C GLU A 320 -26.15 -0.12 11.28
N ASP A 321 -26.83 0.55 10.34
CA ASP A 321 -26.16 1.31 9.29
C ASP A 321 -25.48 2.56 9.89
N ILE A 322 -24.14 2.52 9.96
CA ILE A 322 -23.30 3.58 10.52
C ILE A 322 -23.40 4.86 9.67
N ARG A 323 -23.70 4.73 8.37
CA ARG A 323 -23.83 5.88 7.47
C ARG A 323 -25.01 6.76 7.89
N LEU A 324 -26.09 6.17 8.42
CA LEU A 324 -27.22 6.91 8.96
C LEU A 324 -26.86 7.62 10.26
N LYS A 325 -26.08 6.99 11.14
CA LYS A 325 -25.61 7.59 12.40
C LYS A 325 -24.65 8.76 12.22
N LYS A 326 -23.98 8.87 11.08
CA LYS A 326 -23.09 10.00 10.76
C LYS A 326 -23.84 11.23 10.24
N LEU A 327 -25.09 11.08 9.84
CA LEU A 327 -25.92 12.16 9.29
C LEU A 327 -26.68 12.94 10.37
N PHE A 328 -26.80 12.39 11.57
CA PHE A 328 -27.52 12.94 12.72
C PHE A 328 -26.58 13.04 13.92
#